data_AF-A0A1X0QLI6-F1
#
_entry.id   AF-A0A1X0QLI6-F1
#
_cell.length_a   1.000
_cell.length_b   1.000
_cell.length_c   1.000
_cell.angle_alpha   90.00
_cell.angle_beta   90.00
_cell.angle_gamma   90.00
#
_symmetry.space_group_name_H-M   'P 1'
#
loop_
_entity.id
_entity.type
_entity.pdbx_description
1 polymer ?
#
loop_
_entity_poly.entity_id
_entity_poly.type
_entity_poly.pdbx_seq_one_letter_code
_entity_poly.pdbx_strand_id
1 'polypeptide(L)'
;MLLVDLYKPRILEDVLGNKQVIKIIEEMGVDFPHLCLTGPPGTGKTTVAHILKSQFKSLELNASDERGIDVVRNKIKNFCNRIDNKQLLIILDECDNLTLIAQQALRRLMEGDTKFILICNDVSKVIEPIQSRCAILKFERISISEFLPRSKEICKKENVNLTPSAFKTVINLSKGDFRNCLNILQPLINLKCEITDTFLYKLNGVPSYDKIETLYHLIKDDNLKEINLLLNELTDNYDNSDIISGLYQIGKINNDFNILKVCSKYQFKLVNGINSKIQLFSMIYLIIKDN
;
A
#
# COMPACT_ATOMS: atom_id res chain seq x y z
N MET A 1 8.69 21.03 1.18
CA MET A 1 8.36 20.01 2.20
C MET A 1 7.42 19.01 1.55
N LEU A 2 7.57 17.71 1.81
CA LEU A 2 6.72 16.69 1.19
C LEU A 2 5.32 16.71 1.83
N LEU A 3 4.27 16.50 1.02
CA LEU A 3 2.88 16.42 1.47
C LEU A 3 2.68 15.29 2.48
N VAL A 4 3.36 14.17 2.27
CA VAL A 4 3.30 13.01 3.17
C VAL A 4 3.71 13.40 4.60
N ASP A 5 4.69 14.30 4.75
CA ASP A 5 5.14 14.78 6.06
C ASP A 5 4.26 15.92 6.57
N LEU A 6 3.84 16.83 5.68
CA LEU A 6 3.01 17.98 6.02
C LEU A 6 1.63 17.58 6.55
N TYR A 7 1.03 16.56 5.94
CA TYR A 7 -0.31 16.06 6.29
C TYR A 7 -0.28 14.78 7.12
N LYS A 8 0.88 14.40 7.66
CA LYS A 8 1.00 13.27 8.59
C LYS A 8 0.17 13.57 9.85
N PRO A 9 -0.83 12.73 10.19
CA PRO A 9 -1.61 12.89 11.42
C PRO A 9 -0.73 12.95 12.67
N ARG A 10 -1.07 13.84 13.60
CA ARG A 10 -0.35 14.02 14.88
C ARG A 10 -1.14 13.52 16.10
N ILE A 11 -2.45 13.35 15.94
CA ILE A 11 -3.37 12.80 16.93
C ILE A 11 -4.19 11.67 16.29
N LEU A 12 -4.74 10.77 17.13
CA LEU A 12 -5.47 9.58 16.66
C LEU A 12 -6.72 9.96 15.86
N GLU A 13 -7.41 11.02 16.28
CA GLU A 13 -8.61 11.58 15.61
C GLU A 13 -8.37 11.99 14.15
N ASP A 14 -7.13 12.40 13.82
CA ASP A 14 -6.75 12.82 12.45
C ASP A 14 -6.44 11.64 11.53
N VAL A 15 -6.37 10.41 12.06
CA VAL A 15 -6.08 9.21 11.26
C VAL A 15 -7.29 8.82 10.42
N LEU A 16 -7.08 8.73 9.11
CA LEU A 16 -8.16 8.43 8.16
C LEU A 16 -8.45 6.93 8.10
N GLY A 17 -9.74 6.59 8.11
CA GLY A 17 -10.21 5.20 8.02
C GLY A 17 -9.98 4.41 9.30
N ASN A 18 -10.36 3.13 9.28
CA ASN A 18 -10.11 2.19 10.37
C ASN A 18 -10.64 2.67 11.76
N LYS A 19 -11.74 3.43 11.78
CA LYS A 19 -12.26 4.11 12.98
C LYS A 19 -12.45 3.22 14.19
N GLN A 20 -12.87 1.96 13.99
CA GLN A 20 -13.03 1.00 15.08
C GLN A 20 -11.68 0.65 15.73
N VAL A 21 -10.64 0.43 14.93
CA VAL A 21 -9.29 0.16 15.42
C VAL A 21 -8.74 1.37 16.17
N ILE A 22 -8.91 2.57 15.60
CA ILE A 22 -8.46 3.82 16.23
C ILE A 22 -9.15 4.02 17.59
N LYS A 23 -10.46 3.79 17.66
CA LYS A 23 -11.24 3.88 18.91
C LYS A 23 -10.76 2.88 19.97
N ILE A 24 -10.48 1.63 19.58
CA ILE A 24 -9.94 0.61 20.51
C ILE A 24 -8.60 1.10 21.09
N ILE A 25 -7.73 1.66 20.25
CA ILE A 25 -6.43 2.19 20.70
C ILE A 25 -6.60 3.39 21.63
N GLU A 26 -7.54 4.30 21.32
CA GLU A 26 -7.86 5.44 22.19
C GLU A 26 -8.35 4.98 23.58
N GLU A 27 -9.24 3.98 23.61
CA GLU A 27 -9.79 3.43 24.86
C GLU A 27 -8.72 2.71 25.70
N MET A 28 -7.71 2.10 25.09
CA MET A 28 -6.58 1.48 25.80
C MET A 28 -5.64 2.50 26.47
N GLY A 29 -5.59 3.74 25.97
CA GLY A 29 -4.72 4.80 26.49
C GLY A 29 -3.24 4.38 26.55
N VAL A 30 -2.56 4.67 27.67
CA VAL A 30 -1.15 4.33 27.89
C VAL A 30 -0.97 2.87 28.30
N ASP A 31 -2.04 2.20 28.74
CA ASP A 31 -1.98 0.84 29.27
C ASP A 31 -2.45 -0.25 28.28
N PHE A 32 -1.83 -0.26 27.09
CA PHE A 32 -2.07 -1.29 26.08
C PHE A 32 -1.12 -2.50 26.22
N PRO A 33 -1.55 -3.71 25.81
CA PRO A 33 -0.67 -4.90 25.68
C PRO A 33 0.32 -4.71 24.52
N HIS A 34 1.17 -5.68 24.17
CA HIS A 34 1.90 -5.55 22.90
C HIS A 34 0.91 -5.45 21.73
N LEU A 35 1.21 -4.62 20.74
CA LEU A 35 0.35 -4.46 19.56
C LEU A 35 1.01 -5.05 18.32
N CYS A 36 0.21 -5.64 17.46
CA CYS A 36 0.60 -5.99 16.10
C CYS A 36 -0.34 -5.29 15.12
N LEU A 37 0.13 -4.19 14.51
CA LEU A 37 -0.60 -3.43 13.51
C LEU A 37 -0.32 -4.05 12.14
N THR A 38 -1.32 -4.73 11.57
CA THR A 38 -1.18 -5.43 10.28
C THR A 38 -2.12 -4.86 9.24
N GLY A 39 -1.75 -4.87 7.96
CA GLY A 39 -2.65 -4.48 6.88
C GLY A 39 -1.95 -3.88 5.68
N PRO A 40 -2.68 -3.42 4.65
CA PRO A 40 -2.08 -2.86 3.44
C PRO A 40 -1.24 -1.60 3.70
N PRO A 41 -0.34 -1.20 2.78
CA PRO A 41 0.42 0.04 2.90
C PRO A 41 -0.48 1.28 2.88
N GLY A 42 0.00 2.37 3.47
CA GLY A 42 -0.67 3.68 3.42
C GLY A 42 -2.00 3.78 4.17
N THR A 43 -2.29 2.86 5.09
CA THR A 43 -3.53 2.82 5.89
C THR A 43 -3.39 3.45 7.27
N GLY A 44 -2.21 3.96 7.63
CA GLY A 44 -1.98 4.69 8.89
C GLY A 44 -1.27 3.91 10.01
N LYS A 45 -0.86 2.64 9.79
CA LYS A 45 -0.19 1.79 10.80
C LYS A 45 1.00 2.49 11.49
N THR A 46 2.01 2.89 10.71
CA THR A 46 3.21 3.58 11.22
C THR A 46 2.85 4.92 11.87
N THR A 47 1.89 5.66 11.31
CA THR A 47 1.40 6.92 11.87
C THR A 47 0.84 6.72 13.28
N VAL A 48 -0.04 5.73 13.47
CA VAL A 48 -0.63 5.41 14.78
C VAL A 48 0.46 5.02 15.79
N ALA A 49 1.42 4.19 15.39
CA ALA A 49 2.54 3.83 16.25
C ALA A 49 3.36 5.05 16.70
N HIS A 50 3.61 6.02 15.79
CA HIS A 50 4.30 7.26 16.15
C HIS A 50 3.47 8.19 17.04
N ILE A 51 2.15 8.19 16.92
CA ILE A 51 1.30 8.98 17.82
C ILE A 51 1.40 8.42 19.24
N LEU A 52 1.27 7.11 19.39
CA LEU A 52 1.46 6.43 20.69
C LEU A 52 2.87 6.61 21.23
N LYS A 53 3.88 6.60 20.36
CA LYS A 53 5.31 6.81 20.70
C LYS A 53 5.55 8.03 21.57
N SER A 54 4.78 9.11 21.37
CA SER A 54 4.95 10.36 22.11
C SER A 54 4.82 10.23 23.64
N GLN A 55 4.14 9.17 24.11
CA GLN A 55 3.89 8.91 25.53
C GLN A 55 4.96 8.03 26.19
N PHE A 56 5.92 7.51 25.42
CA PHE A 56 6.91 6.53 25.88
C PHE A 56 8.33 6.93 25.51
N LYS A 57 9.29 6.47 26.31
CA LYS A 57 10.68 6.44 25.86
C LYS A 57 10.84 5.27 24.91
N SER A 58 11.18 5.58 23.66
CA SER A 58 11.01 4.63 22.57
C SER A 58 12.27 4.37 21.75
N LEU A 59 12.39 3.14 21.27
CA LEU A 59 13.33 2.71 20.25
C LEU A 59 12.55 2.28 19.02
N GLU A 60 12.95 2.78 17.86
CA GLU A 60 12.34 2.41 16.57
C GLU A 60 13.40 1.72 15.73
N LEU A 61 13.07 0.53 15.22
CA LEU A 61 13.93 -0.24 14.33
C LEU A 61 13.13 -0.60 13.08
N ASN A 62 13.71 -0.36 11.91
CA ASN A 62 13.16 -0.83 10.65
C ASN A 62 13.73 -2.22 10.35
N ALA A 63 12.87 -3.24 10.30
CA ALA A 63 13.31 -4.62 10.17
C ALA A 63 13.89 -4.96 8.80
N SER A 64 13.60 -4.20 7.74
CA SER A 64 14.22 -4.39 6.42
C SER A 64 15.70 -3.99 6.38
N ASP A 65 16.07 -2.95 7.13
CA ASP A 65 17.45 -2.48 7.27
C ASP A 65 18.21 -3.32 8.30
N GLU A 66 17.54 -3.76 9.37
CA GLU A 66 18.14 -4.41 10.54
C GLU A 66 17.67 -5.87 10.70
N ARG A 67 17.84 -6.67 9.64
CA ARG A 67 17.34 -8.06 9.54
C ARG A 67 18.03 -9.08 10.46
N GLY A 68 19.24 -8.76 10.92
CA GLY A 68 20.12 -9.69 11.64
C GLY A 68 19.72 -9.86 13.11
N ILE A 69 19.72 -11.11 13.59
CA ILE A 69 19.45 -11.46 15.00
C ILE A 69 20.29 -10.62 15.96
N ASP A 70 21.57 -10.42 15.66
CA ASP A 70 22.49 -9.72 16.55
C ASP A 70 22.18 -8.22 16.65
N VAL A 71 21.73 -7.60 15.56
CA VAL A 71 21.37 -6.18 15.54
C VAL A 71 20.10 -5.97 16.38
N VAL A 72 19.06 -6.76 16.13
CA VAL A 72 17.79 -6.69 16.86
C VAL A 72 18.03 -6.98 18.34
N ARG A 73 18.73 -8.07 18.66
CA ARG A 73 18.93 -8.51 20.05
C ARG A 73 19.78 -7.53 20.84
N ASN A 74 20.91 -7.08 20.29
CA ASN A 74 21.83 -6.22 21.03
C ASN A 74 21.27 -4.80 21.20
N LYS A 75 20.63 -4.23 20.17
CA LYS A 75 20.02 -2.89 20.30
C LYS A 75 18.87 -2.88 21.29
N ILE A 76 17.98 -3.86 21.21
CA ILE A 76 16.85 -3.96 22.15
C ILE A 76 17.36 -4.15 23.57
N LYS A 77 18.27 -5.11 23.80
CA LYS A 77 18.83 -5.34 25.15
C LYS A 77 19.53 -4.10 25.70
N ASN A 78 20.35 -3.44 24.89
CA ASN A 78 21.06 -2.24 25.31
C ASN A 78 20.10 -1.09 25.62
N PHE A 79 19.00 -0.98 24.89
CA PHE A 79 17.97 0.01 25.17
C PHE A 79 17.24 -0.27 26.48
N CYS A 80 16.81 -1.52 26.70
CA CYS A 80 16.16 -1.94 27.94
C CYS A 80 17.06 -1.75 29.17
N ASN A 81 18.37 -2.02 29.06
CA ASN A 81 19.30 -1.91 30.18
C ASN A 81 19.71 -0.46 30.53
N ARG A 82 19.46 0.51 29.64
CA ARG A 82 19.92 1.90 29.83
C ARG A 82 18.97 2.75 30.68
N ILE A 83 17.79 2.22 31.03
CA ILE A 83 16.67 3.04 31.46
C ILE A 83 15.93 2.36 32.61
N ASP A 84 16.00 2.94 33.82
CA ASP A 84 15.28 2.46 35.02
C ASP A 84 13.76 2.78 35.01
N ASN A 85 13.23 3.35 33.93
CA ASN A 85 11.82 3.76 33.83
C ASN A 85 10.93 2.66 33.25
N LYS A 86 9.77 2.46 33.89
CA LYS A 86 8.74 1.45 33.57
C LYS A 86 7.89 1.72 32.30
N GLN A 87 8.33 2.60 31.39
CA GLN A 87 7.55 2.97 30.20
C GLN A 87 8.43 2.97 28.93
N LEU A 88 9.04 1.81 28.68
CA LEU A 88 9.79 1.56 27.46
C LEU A 88 8.87 1.06 26.35
N LEU A 89 9.07 1.59 25.15
CA LEU A 89 8.37 1.17 23.94
C LEU A 89 9.34 0.82 22.83
N ILE A 90 9.16 -0.32 22.20
CA ILE A 90 9.90 -0.71 21.00
C ILE A 90 8.93 -0.78 19.83
N ILE A 91 9.26 -0.06 18.75
CA ILE A 91 8.53 -0.08 17.49
C ILE A 91 9.37 -0.83 16.47
N LEU A 92 8.83 -1.90 15.91
CA LEU A 92 9.45 -2.67 14.83
C LEU A 92 8.61 -2.49 13.57
N ASP A 93 9.09 -1.65 12.64
CA ASP A 93 8.44 -1.49 11.34
C ASP A 93 8.90 -2.59 10.37
N GLU A 94 8.01 -2.98 9.46
CA GLU A 94 8.20 -4.07 8.50
C GLU A 94 8.64 -5.40 9.14
N CYS A 95 8.10 -5.75 10.30
CA CYS A 95 8.54 -6.93 11.08
C CYS A 95 8.35 -8.27 10.35
N ASP A 96 7.51 -8.29 9.32
CA ASP A 96 7.32 -9.41 8.39
C ASP A 96 8.55 -9.68 7.50
N ASN A 97 9.53 -8.76 7.46
CA ASN A 97 10.82 -8.95 6.80
C ASN A 97 11.90 -9.56 7.72
N LEU A 98 11.61 -9.77 9.01
CA LEU A 98 12.56 -10.43 9.93
C LEU A 98 12.74 -11.90 9.59
N THR A 99 13.98 -12.38 9.67
CA THR A 99 14.29 -13.82 9.57
C THR A 99 13.63 -14.59 10.72
N LEU A 100 13.30 -15.86 10.49
CA LEU A 100 12.73 -16.74 11.52
C LEU A 100 13.56 -16.75 12.81
N ILE A 101 14.89 -16.76 12.68
CA ILE A 101 15.83 -16.74 13.80
C ILE A 101 15.72 -15.42 14.59
N ALA A 102 15.63 -14.27 13.90
CA ALA A 102 15.45 -12.98 14.56
C ALA A 102 14.09 -12.90 15.28
N GLN A 103 13.02 -13.42 14.68
CA GLN A 103 11.71 -13.50 15.32
C GLN A 103 11.73 -14.38 16.58
N GLN A 104 12.40 -15.54 16.55
CA GLN A 104 12.57 -16.38 17.75
C GLN A 104 13.36 -15.68 18.87
N ALA A 105 14.35 -14.85 18.51
CA ALA A 105 15.07 -14.05 19.49
C ALA A 105 14.19 -12.93 20.07
N LEU A 106 13.41 -12.25 19.23
CA LEU A 106 12.47 -11.21 19.62
C LEU A 106 11.42 -11.73 20.61
N ARG A 107 10.87 -12.94 20.37
CA ARG A 107 9.91 -13.59 21.28
C ARG A 107 10.39 -13.57 22.74
N ARG A 108 11.67 -13.88 22.99
CA ARG A 108 12.23 -13.91 24.36
C ARG A 108 12.36 -12.51 24.97
N LEU A 109 12.56 -11.49 24.14
CA LEU A 109 12.68 -10.09 24.58
C LEU A 109 11.31 -9.48 24.94
N MET A 110 10.24 -10.00 24.33
CA MET A 110 8.86 -9.59 24.62
C MET A 110 8.31 -10.13 25.94
N GLU A 111 9.06 -10.95 26.68
CA GLU A 111 8.62 -11.46 28.00
C GLU A 111 8.98 -10.51 29.16
N GLY A 112 9.66 -9.39 28.89
CA GLY A 112 9.99 -8.37 29.89
C GLY A 112 8.99 -7.22 29.97
N ASP A 113 9.27 -6.23 30.82
CA ASP A 113 8.39 -5.07 31.09
C ASP A 113 8.30 -4.03 29.94
N THR A 114 8.94 -4.30 28.80
CA THR A 114 8.97 -3.37 27.66
C THR A 114 7.79 -3.61 26.73
N LYS A 115 7.05 -2.56 26.35
CA LYS A 115 5.96 -2.66 25.39
C LYS A 115 6.49 -2.72 23.95
N PHE A 116 5.82 -3.49 23.09
CA PHE A 116 6.17 -3.64 21.69
C PHE A 116 4.99 -3.23 20.80
N ILE A 117 5.28 -2.46 19.74
CA ILE A 117 4.38 -2.25 18.61
C ILE A 117 5.07 -2.83 17.37
N LEU A 118 4.50 -3.89 16.83
CA LEU A 118 4.96 -4.54 15.61
C LEU A 118 4.11 -4.05 14.45
N ILE A 119 4.73 -3.62 13.36
CA ILE A 119 4.04 -3.21 12.15
C ILE A 119 4.44 -4.16 11.02
N CYS A 120 3.45 -4.73 10.34
CA CYS A 120 3.67 -5.59 9.18
C CYS A 120 2.60 -5.37 8.12
N ASN A 121 2.89 -5.78 6.88
CA ASN A 121 1.86 -5.84 5.85
C ASN A 121 1.12 -7.18 5.89
N ASP A 122 1.84 -8.25 6.23
CA ASP A 122 1.31 -9.61 6.30
C ASP A 122 1.67 -10.29 7.62
N VAL A 123 0.70 -10.36 8.52
CA VAL A 123 0.86 -11.03 9.82
C VAL A 123 1.17 -12.53 9.69
N SER A 124 0.83 -13.19 8.58
CA SER A 124 1.11 -14.62 8.40
C SER A 124 2.60 -14.94 8.33
N LYS A 125 3.45 -13.93 8.02
CA LYS A 125 4.92 -14.03 8.04
C LYS A 125 5.52 -13.86 9.44
N VAL A 126 4.72 -13.45 10.41
CA VAL A 126 5.10 -13.34 11.82
C VAL A 126 4.80 -14.67 12.51
N ILE A 127 5.75 -15.21 13.28
CA ILE A 127 5.55 -16.50 13.96
C ILE A 127 4.44 -16.44 15.01
N GLU A 128 3.69 -17.53 15.13
CA GLU A 128 2.59 -17.67 16.10
C GLU A 128 2.98 -17.30 17.55
N PRO A 129 4.18 -17.66 18.09
CA PRO A 129 4.56 -17.26 19.45
C PRO A 129 4.65 -15.75 19.69
N ILE A 130 4.93 -14.95 18.65
CA ILE A 130 4.89 -13.49 18.73
C ILE A 130 3.44 -13.03 18.65
N GLN A 131 2.67 -13.54 17.68
CA GLN A 131 1.27 -13.19 17.49
C GLN A 131 0.44 -13.42 18.77
N SER A 132 0.65 -14.55 19.45
CA SER A 132 -0.07 -14.91 20.68
C SER A 132 0.20 -13.97 21.87
N ARG A 133 1.21 -13.10 21.79
CA ARG A 133 1.58 -12.12 22.82
C ARG A 133 1.12 -10.70 22.45
N CYS A 134 0.51 -10.52 21.28
CA CYS A 134 0.08 -9.23 20.77
C CYS A 134 -1.44 -9.15 20.63
N ALA A 135 -2.02 -7.99 20.92
CA ALA A 135 -3.31 -7.61 20.37
C ALA A 135 -3.12 -7.30 18.87
N ILE A 136 -3.71 -8.12 18.01
CA ILE A 136 -3.62 -7.96 16.56
C ILE A 136 -4.70 -6.99 16.10
N LEU A 137 -4.27 -5.85 15.56
CA LEU A 137 -5.14 -4.81 15.05
C LEU A 137 -4.99 -4.72 13.53
N LYS A 138 -6.03 -5.12 12.82
CA LYS A 138 -6.03 -5.19 11.36
C LYS A 138 -6.53 -3.88 10.75
N PHE A 139 -5.67 -3.24 9.97
CA PHE A 139 -5.97 -2.08 9.16
C PHE A 139 -6.39 -2.51 7.76
N GLU A 140 -7.41 -1.86 7.23
CA GLU A 140 -7.95 -2.06 5.90
C GLU A 140 -7.67 -0.84 5.02
N ARG A 141 -7.83 -1.03 3.69
CA ARG A 141 -7.77 0.07 2.73
C ARG A 141 -8.80 1.13 3.10
N ILE A 142 -8.42 2.39 3.00
CA ILE A 142 -9.30 3.50 3.36
C ILE A 142 -10.46 3.55 2.37
N SER A 143 -11.69 3.64 2.90
CA SER A 143 -12.90 3.70 2.08
C SER A 143 -12.95 5.00 1.27
N ILE A 144 -13.55 4.95 0.07
CA ILE A 144 -13.65 6.13 -0.81
C ILE A 144 -14.39 7.28 -0.11
N SER A 145 -15.41 6.97 0.70
CA SER A 145 -16.19 7.97 1.46
C SER A 145 -15.36 8.72 2.49
N GLU A 146 -14.35 8.10 3.10
CA GLU A 146 -13.43 8.74 4.04
C GLU A 146 -12.24 9.41 3.35
N PHE A 147 -11.81 8.85 2.21
CA PHE A 147 -10.71 9.34 1.40
C PHE A 147 -11.03 10.67 0.71
N LEU A 148 -12.26 10.77 0.20
CA LEU A 148 -12.75 11.88 -0.63
C LEU A 148 -12.67 13.25 0.08
N PRO A 149 -13.25 13.43 1.28
CA PRO A 149 -13.27 14.73 1.95
C PRO A 149 -11.88 15.27 2.21
N ARG A 150 -10.99 14.41 2.74
CA ARG A 150 -9.63 14.80 3.07
C ARG A 150 -8.81 15.16 1.83
N SER A 151 -8.91 14.36 0.77
CA SER A 151 -8.19 14.64 -0.48
C SER A 151 -8.62 15.98 -1.10
N LYS A 152 -9.93 16.31 -1.04
CA LYS A 152 -10.45 17.62 -1.48
C LYS A 152 -9.91 18.78 -0.63
N GLU A 153 -9.85 18.60 0.69
CA GLU A 153 -9.30 19.61 1.60
C GLU A 153 -7.84 19.93 1.26
N ILE A 154 -7.02 18.90 1.03
CA ILE A 154 -5.61 19.05 0.66
C ILE A 154 -5.46 19.75 -0.69
N CYS A 155 -6.23 19.34 -1.70
CA CYS A 155 -6.18 20.01 -3.02
C CYS A 155 -6.51 21.50 -2.91
N LYS A 156 -7.47 21.89 -2.07
CA LYS A 156 -7.81 23.30 -1.82
C LYS A 156 -6.68 24.05 -1.11
N LYS A 157 -6.08 23.47 -0.07
CA LYS A 157 -4.99 24.10 0.69
C LYS A 157 -3.75 24.30 -0.16
N GLU A 158 -3.43 23.33 -1.00
CA GLU A 158 -2.26 23.34 -1.88
C GLU A 158 -2.56 24.00 -3.25
N ASN A 159 -3.75 24.56 -3.45
CA ASN A 159 -4.21 25.19 -4.71
C ASN A 159 -4.03 24.30 -5.96
N VAL A 160 -4.24 22.99 -5.82
CA VAL A 160 -4.18 22.03 -6.94
C VAL A 160 -5.50 22.09 -7.72
N ASN A 161 -5.44 22.53 -8.98
CA ASN A 161 -6.61 22.65 -9.84
C ASN A 161 -6.87 21.36 -10.65
N LEU A 162 -7.73 20.47 -10.14
CA LEU A 162 -8.10 19.20 -10.78
C LEU A 162 -9.50 19.26 -11.38
N THR A 163 -9.66 18.75 -12.61
CA THR A 163 -11.01 18.47 -13.14
C THR A 163 -11.71 17.37 -12.32
N PRO A 164 -13.05 17.27 -12.38
CA PRO A 164 -13.79 16.18 -11.72
C PRO A 164 -13.34 14.78 -12.16
N SER A 165 -12.97 14.60 -13.44
CA SER A 165 -12.44 13.33 -13.97
C SER A 165 -11.03 13.04 -13.42
N ALA A 166 -10.17 14.05 -13.36
CA ALA A 166 -8.82 13.93 -12.82
C ALA A 166 -8.86 13.54 -11.34
N PHE A 167 -9.75 14.16 -10.56
CA PHE A 167 -9.89 13.84 -9.14
C PHE A 167 -10.32 12.39 -8.90
N LYS A 168 -11.28 11.87 -9.69
CA LYS A 168 -11.64 10.44 -9.65
C LYS A 168 -10.45 9.55 -10.01
N THR A 169 -9.66 9.96 -10.99
CA THR A 169 -8.46 9.24 -11.43
C THR A 169 -7.43 9.14 -10.32
N VAL A 170 -7.15 10.24 -9.59
CA VAL A 170 -6.24 10.21 -8.42
C VAL A 170 -6.69 9.17 -7.40
N ILE A 171 -7.98 9.14 -7.06
CA ILE A 171 -8.51 8.21 -6.05
C ILE A 171 -8.40 6.75 -6.53
N ASN A 172 -8.76 6.50 -7.79
CA ASN A 172 -8.67 5.17 -8.38
C ASN A 172 -7.23 4.66 -8.42
N LEU A 173 -6.28 5.52 -8.82
CA LEU A 173 -4.84 5.21 -8.81
C LEU A 173 -4.31 4.98 -7.38
N SER A 174 -4.88 5.69 -6.40
CA SER A 174 -4.50 5.55 -4.99
C SER A 174 -4.90 4.21 -4.39
N LYS A 175 -5.95 3.54 -4.90
CA LYS A 175 -6.41 2.20 -4.43
C LYS A 175 -6.58 2.11 -2.90
N GLY A 176 -7.06 3.19 -2.26
CA GLY A 176 -7.25 3.28 -0.81
C GLY A 176 -5.95 3.43 0.00
N ASP A 177 -4.82 3.72 -0.65
CA ASP A 177 -3.54 4.11 -0.06
C ASP A 177 -3.43 5.64 -0.02
N PHE A 178 -3.51 6.23 1.18
CA PHE A 178 -3.49 7.69 1.29
C PHE A 178 -2.10 8.28 1.06
N ARG A 179 -1.04 7.53 1.39
CA ARG A 179 0.34 7.94 1.09
C ARG A 179 0.54 8.03 -0.42
N ASN A 180 0.01 7.07 -1.18
CA ASN A 180 0.07 7.10 -2.64
C ASN A 180 -0.69 8.30 -3.21
N CYS A 181 -1.87 8.65 -2.69
CA CYS A 181 -2.59 9.87 -3.10
C CYS A 181 -1.74 11.12 -2.94
N LEU A 182 -1.13 11.31 -1.76
CA LEU A 182 -0.26 12.45 -1.52
C LEU A 182 0.94 12.48 -2.47
N ASN A 183 1.51 11.32 -2.81
CA ASN A 183 2.59 11.22 -3.78
C ASN A 183 2.14 11.60 -5.20
N ILE A 184 0.92 11.21 -5.61
CA ILE A 184 0.34 11.62 -6.90
C ILE A 184 0.07 13.12 -6.94
N LEU A 185 -0.40 13.71 -5.83
CA LEU A 185 -0.70 15.14 -5.73
C LEU A 185 0.56 16.01 -5.62
N GLN A 186 1.64 15.50 -5.03
CA GLN A 186 2.89 16.23 -4.77
C GLN A 186 3.47 16.97 -5.99
N PRO A 187 3.63 16.35 -7.18
CA PRO A 187 4.16 17.05 -8.35
C PRO A 187 3.19 18.09 -8.93
N LEU A 188 1.90 18.05 -8.54
CA LEU A 188 0.85 18.88 -9.12
C LEU A 188 0.73 20.26 -8.49
N ILE A 189 1.24 20.45 -7.27
CA ILE A 189 1.10 21.68 -6.47
C ILE A 189 1.57 22.94 -7.21
N ASN A 190 2.66 22.83 -7.98
CA ASN A 190 3.25 23.97 -8.67
C ASN A 190 2.74 24.16 -10.10
N LEU A 191 1.81 23.33 -10.56
CA LEU A 191 1.22 23.46 -11.88
C LEU A 191 0.12 24.52 -11.84
N LYS A 192 0.30 25.60 -12.60
CA LYS A 192 -0.67 26.70 -12.71
C LYS A 192 -1.77 26.43 -13.74
N CYS A 193 -1.85 25.22 -14.27
CA CYS A 193 -2.84 24.80 -15.25
C CYS A 193 -3.91 23.91 -14.62
N GLU A 194 -5.05 23.82 -15.28
CA GLU A 194 -6.05 22.82 -14.96
C GLU A 194 -5.53 21.42 -15.34
N ILE A 195 -5.58 20.49 -14.39
CA ILE A 195 -5.06 19.14 -14.54
C ILE A 195 -6.21 18.20 -14.91
N THR A 196 -6.04 17.54 -16.06
CA THR A 196 -6.98 16.56 -16.61
C THR A 196 -6.56 15.12 -16.26
N ASP A 197 -7.47 14.17 -16.38
CA ASP A 197 -7.22 12.75 -16.20
C ASP A 197 -6.21 12.20 -17.22
N THR A 198 -6.25 12.66 -18.48
CA THR A 198 -5.27 12.27 -19.51
C THR A 198 -3.84 12.65 -19.12
N PHE A 199 -3.65 13.81 -18.49
CA PHE A 199 -2.36 14.23 -17.96
C PHE A 199 -1.90 13.31 -16.81
N LEU A 200 -2.80 12.96 -15.90
CA LEU A 200 -2.48 12.07 -14.77
C LEU A 200 -2.07 10.66 -15.21
N TYR A 201 -2.77 10.08 -16.19
CA TYR A 201 -2.41 8.77 -16.76
C TYR A 201 -1.01 8.79 -17.36
N LYS A 202 -0.69 9.83 -18.13
CA LYS A 202 0.66 10.01 -18.70
C LYS A 202 1.73 10.20 -17.62
N LEU A 203 1.45 11.01 -16.60
CA LEU A 203 2.39 11.28 -15.51
C LEU A 203 2.68 10.02 -14.67
N ASN A 204 1.69 9.16 -14.46
CA ASN A 204 1.86 7.91 -13.72
C ASN A 204 2.34 6.74 -14.58
N GLY A 205 2.47 6.91 -15.90
CA GLY A 205 2.86 5.83 -16.80
C GLY A 205 1.82 4.71 -16.88
N VAL A 206 0.53 5.03 -16.69
CA VAL A 206 -0.57 4.05 -16.71
C VAL A 206 -1.47 4.33 -17.92
N PRO A 207 -1.91 3.30 -18.66
CA PRO A 207 -2.83 3.50 -19.78
C PRO A 207 -4.19 4.03 -19.29
N SER A 208 -4.81 4.91 -20.09
CA SER A 208 -6.15 5.41 -19.79
C SER A 208 -7.20 4.30 -19.88
N TYR A 209 -8.29 4.45 -19.14
CA TYR A 209 -9.41 3.51 -19.16
C TYR A 209 -9.91 3.26 -20.59
N ASP A 210 -10.14 4.32 -21.37
CA ASP A 210 -10.66 4.24 -22.75
C ASP A 210 -9.77 3.40 -23.68
N LYS A 211 -8.43 3.46 -23.52
CA LYS A 211 -7.50 2.64 -24.32
C LYS A 211 -7.62 1.16 -23.99
N ILE A 212 -7.73 0.83 -22.70
CA ILE A 212 -7.88 -0.55 -22.25
C ILE A 212 -9.27 -1.09 -22.58
N GLU A 213 -10.30 -0.24 -22.53
CA GLU A 213 -11.67 -0.59 -22.93
C GLU A 213 -11.74 -0.87 -24.44
N THR A 214 -11.09 -0.04 -25.25
CA THR A 214 -10.92 -0.29 -26.68
C THR A 214 -10.23 -1.62 -26.92
N LEU A 215 -9.12 -1.91 -26.22
CA LEU A 215 -8.44 -3.20 -26.31
C LEU A 215 -9.37 -4.37 -25.94
N TYR A 216 -10.16 -4.23 -24.88
CA TYR A 216 -11.14 -5.25 -24.47
C TYR A 216 -12.18 -5.54 -25.56
N HIS A 217 -12.75 -4.50 -26.19
CA HIS A 217 -13.71 -4.68 -27.27
C HIS A 217 -13.07 -5.31 -28.52
N LEU A 218 -11.88 -4.87 -28.90
CA LEU A 218 -11.15 -5.46 -30.03
C LEU A 218 -10.86 -6.95 -29.82
N ILE A 219 -10.56 -7.36 -28.59
CA ILE A 219 -10.37 -8.78 -28.21
C ILE A 219 -11.68 -9.57 -28.36
N LYS A 220 -12.83 -8.97 -28.04
CA LYS A 220 -14.14 -9.61 -28.20
C LYS A 220 -14.57 -9.72 -29.66
N ASP A 221 -14.16 -8.78 -30.48
CA ASP A 221 -14.47 -8.74 -31.91
C ASP A 221 -13.45 -9.53 -32.78
N ASP A 222 -12.44 -10.15 -32.17
CA ASP A 222 -11.35 -10.89 -32.82
C ASP A 222 -10.64 -10.10 -33.95
N ASN A 223 -10.50 -8.77 -33.78
CA ASN A 223 -9.85 -7.91 -34.76
C ASN A 223 -8.33 -7.91 -34.59
N LEU A 224 -7.68 -9.03 -34.98
CA LEU A 224 -6.25 -9.26 -34.78
C LEU A 224 -5.34 -8.13 -35.29
N LYS A 225 -5.70 -7.46 -36.39
CA LYS A 225 -4.90 -6.37 -36.95
C LYS A 225 -4.89 -5.15 -36.02
N GLU A 226 -6.07 -4.73 -35.57
CA GLU A 226 -6.20 -3.58 -34.67
C GLU A 226 -5.68 -3.89 -33.27
N ILE A 227 -5.88 -5.12 -32.77
CA ILE A 227 -5.26 -5.59 -31.52
C ILE A 227 -3.75 -5.44 -31.58
N ASN A 228 -3.10 -5.91 -32.65
CA ASN A 228 -1.65 -5.82 -32.79
C ASN A 228 -1.17 -4.36 -32.83
N LEU A 229 -1.88 -3.48 -33.52
CA LEU A 229 -1.55 -2.06 -33.59
C LEU A 229 -1.62 -1.40 -32.21
N LEU A 230 -2.75 -1.59 -31.50
CA LEU A 230 -2.97 -1.00 -30.19
C LEU A 230 -2.04 -1.61 -29.13
N LEU A 231 -1.80 -2.92 -29.15
CA LEU A 231 -0.85 -3.55 -28.23
C LEU A 231 0.57 -3.04 -28.43
N ASN A 232 1.01 -2.81 -29.68
CA ASN A 232 2.31 -2.21 -29.93
C ASN A 232 2.40 -0.83 -29.29
N GLU A 233 1.43 0.05 -29.57
CA GLU A 233 1.36 1.38 -28.97
C GLU A 233 1.38 1.31 -27.43
N LEU A 234 0.61 0.39 -26.84
CA LEU A 234 0.56 0.25 -25.39
C LEU A 234 1.90 -0.23 -24.82
N THR A 235 2.50 -1.25 -25.41
CA THR A 235 3.78 -1.82 -24.93
C THR A 235 4.97 -0.88 -25.10
N ASP A 236 4.88 0.08 -26.03
CA ASP A 236 5.94 1.06 -26.27
C ASP A 236 5.87 2.23 -25.26
N ASN A 237 4.70 2.45 -24.64
CA ASN A 237 4.44 3.58 -23.74
C ASN A 237 4.19 3.19 -22.27
N TYR A 238 3.84 1.93 -21.98
CA TYR A 238 3.40 1.47 -20.68
C TYR A 238 4.01 0.11 -20.31
N ASP A 239 4.16 -0.17 -19.02
CA ASP A 239 4.59 -1.49 -18.57
C ASP A 239 3.49 -2.54 -18.76
N ASN A 240 3.89 -3.77 -19.09
CA ASN A 240 2.93 -4.86 -19.34
C ASN A 240 2.07 -5.15 -18.09
N SER A 241 2.61 -4.95 -16.89
CA SER A 241 1.87 -5.14 -15.64
C SER A 241 0.73 -4.15 -15.49
N ASP A 242 0.87 -2.92 -15.99
CA ASP A 242 -0.18 -1.91 -15.97
C ASP A 242 -1.27 -2.22 -16.99
N ILE A 243 -0.88 -2.69 -18.18
CA ILE A 243 -1.83 -3.14 -19.22
C ILE A 243 -2.66 -4.33 -18.70
N ILE A 244 -2.00 -5.33 -18.13
CA ILE A 244 -2.65 -6.52 -17.56
C ILE A 244 -3.56 -6.14 -16.39
N SER A 245 -3.10 -5.25 -15.51
CA SER A 245 -3.90 -4.75 -14.39
C SER A 245 -5.14 -4.00 -14.87
N GLY A 246 -5.01 -3.16 -15.91
CA GLY A 246 -6.13 -2.47 -16.53
C GLY A 246 -7.14 -3.46 -17.11
N LEU A 247 -6.68 -4.42 -17.91
CA LEU A 247 -7.54 -5.41 -18.55
C LEU A 247 -8.27 -6.28 -17.50
N TYR A 248 -7.59 -6.63 -16.40
CA TYR A 248 -8.20 -7.33 -15.26
C TYR A 248 -9.34 -6.52 -14.63
N GLN A 249 -9.17 -5.19 -14.46
CA GLN A 249 -10.25 -4.35 -13.93
C GLN A 249 -11.46 -4.31 -14.86
N ILE A 250 -11.25 -4.17 -16.17
CA ILE A 250 -12.34 -4.18 -17.15
C ILE A 250 -13.04 -5.54 -17.16
N GLY A 251 -12.28 -6.64 -17.12
CA GLY A 251 -12.84 -7.99 -16.98
C GLY A 251 -13.68 -8.14 -15.71
N LYS A 252 -13.26 -7.53 -14.59
CA LYS A 252 -14.03 -7.55 -13.33
C LYS A 252 -15.34 -6.78 -13.45
N ILE A 253 -15.33 -5.61 -14.09
CA ILE A 253 -16.54 -4.79 -14.30
C ILE A 253 -17.55 -5.53 -15.18
N ASN A 254 -17.07 -6.22 -16.22
CA ASN A 254 -17.90 -6.95 -17.17
C ASN A 254 -18.23 -8.39 -16.75
N ASN A 255 -17.78 -8.85 -15.57
CA ASN A 255 -17.88 -10.24 -15.12
C ASN A 255 -17.29 -11.26 -16.13
N ASP A 256 -16.24 -10.88 -16.85
CA ASP A 256 -15.56 -11.74 -17.81
C ASP A 256 -14.54 -12.65 -17.11
N PHE A 257 -15.01 -13.83 -16.70
CA PHE A 257 -14.19 -14.81 -16.00
C PHE A 257 -13.04 -15.37 -16.84
N ASN A 258 -13.15 -15.36 -18.16
CA ASN A 258 -12.07 -15.83 -19.04
C ASN A 258 -10.87 -14.88 -18.94
N ILE A 259 -11.11 -13.58 -19.11
CA ILE A 259 -10.08 -12.54 -18.95
C ILE A 259 -9.49 -12.57 -17.54
N LEU A 260 -10.33 -12.65 -16.51
CA LEU A 260 -9.87 -12.70 -15.12
C LEU A 260 -8.93 -13.90 -14.89
N LYS A 261 -9.27 -15.07 -15.41
CA LYS A 261 -8.46 -16.29 -15.31
C LYS A 261 -7.12 -16.15 -16.03
N VAL A 262 -7.12 -15.64 -17.26
CA VAL A 262 -5.89 -15.52 -18.06
C VAL A 262 -4.97 -14.44 -17.50
N CYS A 263 -5.49 -13.23 -17.19
CA CYS A 263 -4.72 -12.17 -16.55
C CYS A 263 -4.07 -12.64 -15.24
N SER A 264 -4.81 -13.40 -14.41
CA SER A 264 -4.28 -13.95 -13.15
C SER A 264 -3.10 -14.90 -13.36
N LYS A 265 -3.17 -15.78 -14.37
CA LYS A 265 -2.05 -16.68 -14.72
C LYS A 265 -0.81 -15.93 -15.19
N TYR A 266 -0.99 -14.85 -15.95
CA TYR A 266 0.13 -14.06 -16.48
C TYR A 266 0.73 -13.13 -15.43
N GLN A 267 -0.06 -12.60 -14.51
CA GLN A 267 0.46 -11.84 -13.37
C GLN A 267 1.47 -12.66 -12.55
N PHE A 268 1.22 -13.95 -12.34
CA PHE A 268 2.18 -14.84 -11.69
C PHE A 268 3.50 -14.96 -12.46
N LYS A 269 3.45 -15.01 -13.81
CA LYS A 269 4.67 -15.02 -14.64
C LYS A 269 5.45 -13.71 -14.54
N LEU A 270 4.76 -12.56 -14.52
CA LEU A 270 5.38 -11.25 -14.35
C LEU A 270 6.13 -11.14 -13.02
N VAL A 271 5.53 -11.62 -11.93
CA VAL A 271 6.17 -11.62 -10.59
C VAL A 271 7.45 -12.47 -10.58
N ASN A 272 7.53 -13.51 -11.41
CA ASN A 272 8.73 -14.32 -11.60
C ASN A 272 9.74 -13.71 -12.60
N GLY A 273 9.58 -12.44 -12.98
CA GLY A 273 10.50 -11.71 -13.86
C GLY A 273 10.28 -11.92 -15.36
N ILE A 274 9.20 -12.62 -15.77
CA ILE A 274 8.93 -12.88 -17.18
C ILE A 274 8.08 -11.74 -17.77
N ASN A 275 8.73 -10.63 -18.11
CA ASN A 275 8.10 -9.40 -18.60
C ASN A 275 8.48 -9.10 -20.06
N SER A 276 8.08 -9.95 -21.01
CA SER A 276 8.35 -9.71 -22.43
C SER A 276 7.08 -9.42 -23.23
N LYS A 277 7.21 -8.59 -24.26
CA LYS A 277 6.14 -8.30 -25.23
C LYS A 277 5.53 -9.58 -25.80
N ILE A 278 6.37 -10.60 -26.06
CA ILE A 278 5.93 -11.91 -26.54
C ILE A 278 4.94 -12.58 -25.58
N GLN A 279 5.18 -12.49 -24.25
CA GLN A 279 4.23 -13.04 -23.27
C GLN A 279 2.90 -12.31 -23.29
N LEU A 280 2.90 -10.97 -23.42
CA LEU A 280 1.65 -10.22 -23.50
C LEU A 280 0.84 -10.61 -24.74
N PHE A 281 1.47 -10.71 -25.91
CA PHE A 281 0.79 -11.16 -27.14
C PHE A 281 0.25 -12.57 -27.00
N SER A 282 1.03 -13.48 -26.42
CA SER A 282 0.58 -14.85 -26.09
C SER A 282 -0.59 -14.85 -25.11
N MET A 283 -0.63 -13.94 -24.14
CA MET A 283 -1.75 -13.78 -23.22
C MET A 283 -3.02 -13.40 -23.96
N ILE A 284 -2.95 -12.36 -24.79
CA ILE A 284 -4.11 -11.87 -25.55
C ILE A 284 -4.63 -12.94 -26.50
N TYR A 285 -3.74 -13.67 -27.17
CA TYR A 285 -4.14 -14.78 -28.03
C TYR A 285 -4.89 -15.89 -27.24
N LEU A 286 -4.46 -16.22 -26.02
CA LEU A 286 -5.16 -17.20 -25.19
C LEU A 286 -6.56 -16.72 -24.78
N ILE A 287 -6.74 -15.42 -24.55
CA ILE A 287 -8.07 -14.85 -24.27
C ILE A 287 -8.99 -15.03 -25.47
N ILE A 288 -8.50 -14.72 -26.68
CA ILE A 288 -9.26 -14.86 -27.92
C ILE A 288 -9.63 -16.32 -28.18
N LYS A 289 -8.68 -17.25 -28.00
CA LYS A 289 -8.91 -18.68 -28.27
C LYS A 289 -9.94 -19.32 -27.33
N ASP A 290 -9.99 -18.88 -26.08
CA ASP A 290 -10.89 -19.39 -25.05
C ASP A 290 -12.25 -18.62 -24.99
N ASN A 291 -12.44 -17.60 -25.84
CA ASN A 291 -13.72 -16.88 -26.02
C ASN A 291 -14.66 -17.67 -26.96
#